data_AF-A0AAD8W2A7-F1
#
_entry.id   AF-A0AAD8W2A7-F1
#
_cell.length_a   1.000
_cell.length_b   1.000
_cell.length_c   1.000
_cell.angle_alpha   90.00
_cell.angle_beta   90.00
_cell.angle_gamma   90.00
#
_symmetry.space_group_name_H-M   'P 1'
#
loop_
_entity.id
_entity.type
_entity.pdbx_description
1 polymer ?
#
loop_
_entity_poly.entity_id
_entity_poly.type
_entity_poly.pdbx_seq_one_letter_code
_entity_poly.pdbx_strand_id
1 'polypeptide(L)'
;MLGRHHNKLKTVIIIGFCRQKSLVELTRHILQSATSLKSLTLITIDPKYQFYGHTSISKCPTLDKEYIRDVWESIWAIKTYIEGGVPSTVKFKVYEPCRQCHSL
;
A
#
# COMPACT_ATOMS: atom_id res chain seq x y z
N MET A 1 -11.39 22.82 -6.06
CA MET A 1 -11.95 21.86 -7.04
C MET A 1 -13.13 21.15 -6.40
N LEU A 2 -14.34 21.23 -6.96
CA LEU A 2 -15.48 20.43 -6.50
C LEU A 2 -15.30 18.98 -6.98
N GLY A 3 -14.65 18.15 -6.15
CA GLY A 3 -14.54 16.72 -6.40
C GLY A 3 -15.88 16.04 -6.17
N ARG A 4 -16.27 15.11 -7.04
CA ARG A 4 -17.45 14.26 -6.80
C ARG A 4 -17.17 13.44 -5.54
N HIS A 5 -18.02 13.59 -4.53
CA HIS A 5 -17.88 12.82 -3.30
C HIS A 5 -18.36 11.38 -3.52
N HIS A 6 -17.48 10.42 -3.24
CA HIS A 6 -17.76 9.00 -3.41
C HIS A 6 -18.39 8.43 -2.13
N ASN A 7 -19.67 8.73 -1.91
CA ASN A 7 -20.41 8.42 -0.67
C ASN A 7 -20.73 6.93 -0.46
N LYS A 8 -20.29 6.05 -1.37
CA LYS A 8 -20.53 4.59 -1.29
C LYS A 8 -19.24 3.78 -1.18
N LEU A 9 -18.08 4.40 -1.40
CA LEU A 9 -16.80 3.70 -1.37
C LEU A 9 -16.40 3.46 0.09
N LYS A 10 -16.48 2.20 0.53
CA LYS A 10 -16.21 1.80 1.92
C LYS A 10 -14.85 1.14 2.10
N THR A 11 -14.35 0.45 1.08
CA THR A 11 -13.11 -0.32 1.17
C THR A 11 -12.30 -0.11 -0.09
N VAL A 12 -11.01 0.16 0.08
CA VAL A 12 -10.03 0.29 -1.00
C VAL A 12 -8.84 -0.59 -0.69
N ILE A 13 -8.44 -1.40 -1.68
CA ILE A 13 -7.22 -2.20 -1.64
C ILE A 13 -6.42 -1.82 -2.87
N ILE A 14 -5.22 -1.30 -2.67
CA ILE A 14 -4.27 -1.00 -3.73
C ILE A 14 -3.16 -2.04 -3.66
N ILE A 15 -3.02 -2.80 -4.74
CA ILE A 15 -2.05 -3.88 -4.89
C ILE A 15 -0.88 -3.38 -5.73
N GLY A 16 0.35 -3.68 -5.32
CA GLY A 16 1.55 -3.18 -6.00
C GLY A 16 1.73 -1.67 -5.84
N PHE A 17 1.41 -1.12 -4.67
CA PHE A 17 1.60 0.29 -4.37
C PHE A 17 3.07 0.68 -4.54
N CYS A 18 3.34 1.63 -5.43
CA CYS A 18 4.66 2.15 -5.70
C CYS A 18 4.77 3.66 -5.40
N ARG A 19 6.00 4.17 -5.23
CA ARG A 19 6.29 5.60 -4.97
C ARG A 19 5.90 6.58 -6.09
N GLN A 20 5.31 6.12 -7.18
CA GLN A 20 4.92 6.97 -8.30
C GLN A 20 3.96 8.07 -7.83
N LYS A 21 4.27 9.32 -8.21
CA LYS A 21 3.52 10.51 -7.79
C LYS A 21 2.02 10.38 -8.05
N SER A 22 1.64 9.87 -9.22
CA SER A 22 0.25 9.65 -9.61
C SER A 22 -0.50 8.74 -8.64
N LEU A 23 0.13 7.66 -8.16
CA LEU A 23 -0.51 6.71 -7.25
C LEU A 23 -0.65 7.28 -5.84
N VAL A 24 0.36 8.04 -5.39
CA VAL A 24 0.30 8.79 -4.12
C VAL A 24 -0.82 9.82 -4.17
N GLU A 25 -0.92 10.59 -5.25
CA GLU A 25 -1.98 11.59 -5.45
C GLU A 25 -3.36 10.96 -5.54
N LEU A 26 -3.51 9.85 -6.28
CA LEU A 26 -4.76 9.09 -6.33
C LEU A 26 -5.19 8.64 -4.93
N THR A 27 -4.26 8.11 -4.14
CA THR A 27 -4.56 7.60 -2.79
C THR A 27 -4.99 8.73 -1.86
N ARG A 28 -4.33 9.90 -1.93
CA ARG A 28 -4.77 11.10 -1.21
C ARG A 28 -6.14 11.58 -1.66
N HIS A 29 -6.39 11.58 -2.96
CA HIS A 29 -7.69 11.97 -3.51
C HIS A 29 -8.81 11.05 -3.01
N ILE A 30 -8.55 9.74 -2.92
CA ILE A 30 -9.50 8.78 -2.32
C ILE A 30 -9.79 9.16 -0.86
N LEU A 31 -8.75 9.41 -0.05
CA LEU A 31 -8.92 9.82 1.35
C LEU A 31 -9.74 11.10 1.50
N GLN A 32 -9.58 12.06 0.58
CA GLN A 32 -10.31 13.34 0.59
C GLN A 32 -11.75 13.22 0.05
N SER A 33 -11.98 12.39 -0.96
CA SER A 33 -13.25 12.34 -1.69
C SER A 33 -14.21 11.27 -1.18
N ALA A 34 -13.71 10.18 -0.59
CA ALA A 34 -14.50 9.05 -0.11
C ALA A 34 -14.86 9.21 1.38
N THR A 35 -15.85 10.05 1.67
CA THR A 35 -16.32 10.35 3.05
C THR A 35 -16.85 9.13 3.80
N SER A 36 -17.27 8.08 3.09
CA SER A 36 -17.78 6.83 3.66
C SER A 36 -16.72 5.72 3.76
N LEU A 37 -15.45 6.04 3.50
CA LEU A 37 -14.37 5.08 3.55
C LEU A 37 -14.21 4.55 4.97
N LYS A 38 -14.13 3.22 5.09
CA LYS A 38 -13.94 2.49 6.36
C LYS A 38 -12.61 1.77 6.41
N SER A 39 -12.04 1.41 5.27
CA SER A 39 -10.74 0.74 5.23
C SER A 39 -9.94 1.08 3.98
N LEU A 40 -8.65 1.33 4.17
CA LEU A 40 -7.65 1.49 3.13
C LEU A 40 -6.52 0.48 3.39
N THR A 41 -6.24 -0.37 2.41
CA THR A 41 -5.13 -1.32 2.46
C THR A 41 -4.18 -1.05 1.30
N LEU A 42 -2.91 -0.82 1.61
CA LEU A 42 -1.85 -0.63 0.62
C LEU A 42 -0.89 -1.82 0.68
N ILE A 43 -0.77 -2.55 -0.42
CA ILE A 43 0.13 -3.69 -0.55
C ILE A 43 1.28 -3.28 -1.45
N THR A 44 2.50 -3.26 -0.93
CA THR A 44 3.69 -2.78 -1.67
C THR A 44 4.36 -3.87 -2.51
N ILE A 45 4.05 -5.13 -2.23
CA ILE A 45 4.58 -6.28 -2.95
C ILE A 45 3.57 -6.72 -4.02
N ASP A 46 4.09 -7.13 -5.17
CA ASP A 46 3.31 -7.75 -6.23
C ASP A 46 2.77 -9.12 -5.74
N PRO A 47 1.47 -9.42 -5.91
CA PRO A 47 0.87 -10.69 -5.51
C PRO A 47 1.63 -11.92 -5.99
N LYS A 48 2.31 -11.84 -7.14
CA LYS A 48 3.14 -12.96 -7.65
C LYS A 48 4.24 -13.38 -6.68
N TYR A 49 4.68 -12.48 -5.81
CA TYR A 49 5.66 -12.77 -4.75
C TYR A 49 5.01 -13.03 -3.38
N GLN A 50 3.70 -12.78 -3.23
CA GLN A 50 2.94 -12.98 -1.99
C GLN A 50 2.54 -14.45 -1.78
N PHE A 51 2.34 -15.22 -2.85
CA PHE A 51 1.87 -16.62 -2.78
C PHE A 51 2.92 -17.65 -2.33
N TYR A 52 4.20 -17.28 -2.24
CA TYR A 52 5.25 -18.20 -1.79
C TYR A 52 5.30 -18.41 -0.27
N GLY A 53 4.45 -17.70 0.50
CA GLY A 53 4.41 -17.79 1.97
C GLY A 53 3.39 -18.78 2.56
N HIS A 54 2.54 -19.42 1.74
CA HIS A 54 1.44 -20.28 2.24
C HIS A 54 1.66 -21.79 1.99
N THR A 55 2.66 -22.16 1.21
CA THR A 55 3.06 -23.56 1.00
C THR A 55 4.39 -23.77 1.70
N SER A 56 4.40 -24.54 2.80
CA SER A 56 5.47 -25.37 3.42
C SER A 56 6.96 -25.29 2.99
N ILE A 57 7.41 -24.21 2.36
CA ILE A 57 8.75 -23.93 1.88
C ILE A 57 9.26 -22.82 2.80
N SER A 58 10.22 -23.18 3.63
CA SER A 58 10.73 -22.43 4.78
C SER A 58 11.42 -21.09 4.45
N LYS A 59 11.30 -20.54 3.23
CA LYS A 59 12.02 -19.34 2.81
C LYS A 59 11.15 -18.45 1.92
N CYS A 60 11.15 -17.15 2.21
CA CYS A 60 10.57 -16.12 1.35
C CYS A 60 11.21 -16.19 -0.04
N PRO A 61 10.47 -15.81 -1.11
CA PRO A 61 11.02 -15.79 -2.45
C PRO A 61 12.20 -14.82 -2.52
N THR A 62 13.23 -15.18 -3.28
CA THR A 62 14.33 -14.25 -3.56
C THR A 62 13.79 -13.13 -4.45
N LEU A 63 13.91 -11.90 -3.98
CA LEU A 63 13.53 -10.71 -4.74
C LEU A 63 14.80 -10.04 -5.26
N ASP A 64 14.70 -9.44 -6.45
CA ASP A 64 15.79 -8.62 -6.97
C ASP A 64 16.05 -7.42 -6.04
N LYS A 65 17.32 -7.03 -5.90
CA LYS A 65 17.73 -5.96 -4.97
C LYS A 65 17.12 -4.61 -5.35
N GLU A 66 17.00 -4.32 -6.65
CA GLU A 66 16.38 -3.09 -7.12
C GLU A 66 14.89 -3.09 -6.80
N TYR A 67 14.23 -4.24 -6.96
CA TYR A 67 12.84 -4.41 -6.57
C TYR A 67 12.63 -4.23 -5.06
N ILE A 68 13.48 -4.83 -4.21
CA ILE A 68 13.44 -4.63 -2.74
C ILE A 68 13.55 -3.15 -2.39
N ARG A 69 14.51 -2.45 -3.01
CA ARG A 69 14.68 -1.01 -2.82
C ARG A 69 13.42 -0.24 -3.20
N ASP A 70 12.86 -0.52 -4.37
CA ASP A 70 11.65 0.15 -4.84
C ASP A 70 10.44 -0.10 -3.91
N VAL A 71 10.31 -1.30 -3.37
CA VAL A 71 9.29 -1.64 -2.37
C VAL A 71 9.47 -0.81 -1.10
N TRP A 72 10.70 -0.72 -0.57
CA TRP A 72 10.97 0.06 0.64
C TRP A 72 10.79 1.57 0.44
N GLU A 73 11.20 2.09 -0.71
CA GLU A 73 10.93 3.48 -1.11
C GLU A 73 9.42 3.76 -1.19
N SER A 74 8.64 2.77 -1.61
CA SER A 74 7.18 2.86 -1.65
C SER A 74 6.57 2.88 -0.25
N ILE A 75 7.14 2.11 0.69
CA ILE A 75 6.75 2.16 2.11
C ILE A 75 7.08 3.52 2.71
N TRP A 76 8.25 4.08 2.40
CA TRP A 76 8.62 5.43 2.83
C TRP A 76 7.64 6.46 2.29
N ALA A 77 7.30 6.40 1.00
CA ALA A 77 6.29 7.27 0.41
C ALA A 77 4.95 7.16 1.15
N ILE A 78 4.49 5.95 1.51
CA ILE A 78 3.27 5.78 2.29
C ILE A 78 3.34 6.52 3.63
N LYS A 79 4.41 6.29 4.41
CA LYS A 79 4.60 6.89 5.74
C LYS A 79 4.67 8.41 5.67
N THR A 80 5.42 8.95 4.70
CA THR A 80 5.63 10.39 4.55
C THR A 80 4.39 11.10 4.01
N TYR A 81 3.69 10.48 3.07
CA TYR A 81 2.73 11.20 2.22
C TYR A 81 1.27 10.81 2.44
N ILE A 82 1.01 9.59 2.90
CA ILE A 82 -0.34 9.05 3.02
C ILE A 82 -0.77 8.96 4.49
N GLU A 83 0.07 8.38 5.35
CA GLU A 83 -0.30 8.00 6.72
C GLU A 83 -0.87 9.17 7.54
N GLY A 84 -0.23 10.34 7.51
CA GLY A 84 -0.72 11.54 8.21
C GLY A 84 -2.03 12.12 7.65
N GLY A 85 -2.44 11.72 6.45
CA GLY A 85 -3.70 12.12 5.83
C GLY A 85 -4.83 11.13 6.02
N VAL A 86 -4.60 9.99 6.68
CA VAL A 86 -5.64 8.98 6.89
C VAL A 86 -6.52 9.38 8.08
N PRO A 87 -7.84 9.52 7.91
CA PRO A 87 -8.74 9.79 9.03
C PRO A 87 -8.68 8.66 10.06
N SER A 88 -8.77 8.99 11.35
CA SER A 88 -8.72 8.01 12.45
C SER A 88 -9.86 6.98 12.42
N THR A 89 -10.96 7.30 11.73
CA THR A 89 -12.11 6.40 11.51
C THR A 89 -11.86 5.35 10.44
N VAL A 90 -10.80 5.51 9.63
CA VAL A 90 -10.45 4.58 8.54
C VAL A 90 -9.45 3.56 9.07
N LYS A 91 -9.78 2.27 8.93
CA LYS A 91 -8.84 1.18 9.20
C LYS A 91 -7.75 1.17 8.13
N PHE A 92 -6.58 1.66 8.48
CA PHE A 92 -5.42 1.70 7.61
C PHE A 92 -4.50 0.50 7.80
N LYS A 93 -4.08 -0.14 6.70
CA LYS A 93 -3.12 -1.24 6.72
C LYS A 93 -2.10 -1.09 5.60
N VAL A 94 -0.85 -1.38 5.93
CA VAL A 94 0.25 -1.50 4.96
C VAL A 94 0.81 -2.90 5.04
N TYR A 95 0.93 -3.57 3.89
CA TYR A 95 1.63 -4.85 3.78
C TYR A 95 3.05 -4.58 3.29
N GLU A 96 3.99 -4.73 4.23
CA GLU A 96 5.44 -4.61 4.03
C GLU A 96 6.05 -5.98 3.65
N PRO A 97 7.21 -6.02 2.97
CA PRO A 97 7.95 -7.25 2.75
C PRO A 97 8.51 -7.82 4.03
N CYS A 98 8.96 -9.08 3.98
CA CYS A 98 9.56 -9.74 5.12
C CYS A 98 10.85 -9.00 5.50
N ARG A 99 10.87 -8.35 6.67
CA ARG A 99 12.03 -7.58 7.13
C ARG A 99 13.29 -8.42 7.33
N GLN A 100 13.15 -9.71 7.54
CA GLN A 100 14.29 -10.63 7.73
C GLN A 100 14.88 -11.11 6.39
N CYS A 101 14.04 -11.31 5.37
CA CYS A 101 14.49 -11.86 4.08
C CYS A 101 14.72 -10.77 3.02
N HIS A 102 14.07 -9.62 3.17
CA HIS A 102 14.05 -8.53 2.20
C HIS A 102 14.47 -7.22 2.84
N SER A 103 15.45 -7.25 3.74
CA SER A 103 16.12 -6.04 4.22
C SER A 103 16.90 -5.38 3.07
N LEU A 104 16.97 -4.05 3.09
CA LEU A 104 17.88 -3.26 2.25
C LEU A 104 19.34 -3.46 2.64
#